data_AF-A0A6P0T1I0-F1
#
_entry.id   AF-A0A6P0T1I0-F1
#
_cell.length_a   1.000
_cell.length_b   1.000
_cell.length_c   1.000
_cell.angle_alpha   90.00
_cell.angle_beta   90.00
_cell.angle_gamma   90.00
#
_symmetry.space_group_name_H-M   'P 1'
#
loop_
_entity.id
_entity.type
_entity.pdbx_description
1 polymer ?
#
loop_
_entity_poly.entity_id
_entity_poly.type
_entity_poly.pdbx_seq_one_letter_code
_entity_poly.pdbx_strand_id
1 'polypeptide(L)'
;QQESQLRKPRLIPELESDSDRVVKLFWNIRDLPYGWDFFMENVADPAHVPVSHHGIMGSRYEDAKYYDMPGLREISTQEGFSFAINPTVEKVAEAIHDFQPPCHLRIVTNYNDGGKLILALYAIPTRPGWCRHIGCQVLVKNEAGKTPEGLGFFALPMPIWLGHVLASVFLHQDLVFLHYQEKILARRQQQDWLKTVYTPNPQDKMVITFRQWFKTRAGGKIPWDSGINDQLPNAELDKKQLFDVWSTHTKDCVVCQKALTNINRAVVISYGAAALCLLIGIVMDARAVAFKMAMTTDAVTISPFKVIPPTGFWLGIAGAIILATIGYSFKRLSRLFYVYEFEHSKND
;
A
#
# COMPACT_ATOMS: atom_id res chain seq x y z
N GLN A 1 28.00 1.92 -14.40
CA GLN A 1 27.06 2.35 -15.46
C GLN A 1 27.24 1.57 -16.78
N GLN A 2 28.46 1.25 -17.21
CA GLN A 2 28.68 0.40 -18.40
C GLN A 2 28.22 -1.05 -18.20
N GLU A 3 28.51 -1.67 -17.06
CA GLU A 3 28.08 -3.06 -16.77
C GLU A 3 26.55 -3.22 -16.73
N SER A 4 25.81 -2.23 -16.22
CA SER A 4 24.34 -2.27 -16.21
C SER A 4 23.73 -2.15 -17.61
N GLN A 5 24.46 -1.63 -18.61
CA GLN A 5 24.01 -1.62 -20.00
C GLN A 5 24.19 -2.98 -20.70
N LEU A 6 25.04 -3.85 -20.16
CA LEU A 6 25.31 -5.18 -20.72
C LEU A 6 24.18 -6.18 -20.44
N ARG A 7 23.24 -5.85 -19.53
CA ARG A 7 22.17 -6.76 -19.13
C ARG A 7 20.82 -6.07 -19.22
N LYS A 8 19.88 -6.74 -19.86
CA LYS A 8 18.48 -6.29 -19.89
C LYS A 8 17.90 -6.32 -18.46
N PRO A 9 17.01 -5.38 -18.12
CA PRO A 9 16.30 -5.43 -16.85
C PRO A 9 15.49 -6.73 -16.75
N ARG A 10 15.20 -7.17 -15.52
CA ARG A 10 14.23 -8.24 -15.29
C ARG A 10 12.86 -7.73 -15.72
N LEU A 11 12.23 -8.45 -16.65
CA LEU A 11 10.92 -8.12 -17.20
C LEU A 11 9.87 -9.12 -16.71
N ILE A 12 8.60 -8.80 -16.95
CA ILE A 12 7.48 -9.71 -16.69
C ILE A 12 7.04 -10.26 -18.05
N PRO A 13 7.39 -11.51 -18.40
CA PRO A 13 7.14 -12.04 -19.75
C PRO A 13 5.68 -11.94 -20.20
N GLU A 14 4.73 -12.08 -19.27
CA GLU A 14 3.30 -11.95 -19.55
C GLU A 14 2.94 -10.54 -20.06
N LEU A 15 3.62 -9.49 -19.60
CA LEU A 15 3.39 -8.11 -20.08
C LEU A 15 4.04 -7.82 -21.43
N GLU A 16 4.99 -8.67 -21.87
CA GLU A 16 5.64 -8.56 -23.18
C GLU A 16 4.82 -9.23 -24.28
N SER A 17 3.91 -10.14 -23.91
CA SER A 17 2.93 -10.68 -24.84
C SER A 17 1.85 -9.64 -25.10
N ASP A 18 1.59 -9.28 -26.37
CA ASP A 18 0.50 -8.38 -26.77
C ASP A 18 -0.88 -9.10 -26.68
N SER A 19 -1.11 -9.77 -25.55
CA SER A 19 -2.26 -10.63 -25.29
C SER A 19 -3.34 -9.86 -24.54
N ASP A 20 -4.56 -9.89 -25.09
CA ASP A 20 -5.76 -9.33 -24.46
C ASP A 20 -6.18 -10.09 -23.18
N ARG A 21 -5.55 -11.24 -22.91
CA ARG A 21 -5.72 -12.02 -21.68
C ARG A 21 -4.99 -11.41 -20.49
N VAL A 22 -4.02 -10.54 -20.72
CA VAL A 22 -3.16 -10.01 -19.65
C VAL A 22 -3.69 -8.66 -19.18
N VAL A 23 -4.06 -8.60 -17.91
CA VAL A 23 -4.55 -7.39 -17.24
C VAL A 23 -3.49 -6.96 -16.23
N LYS A 24 -2.89 -5.80 -16.49
CA LYS A 24 -1.93 -5.16 -15.59
C LYS A 24 -2.67 -4.17 -14.70
N LEU A 25 -2.56 -4.33 -13.37
CA LEU A 25 -3.06 -3.34 -12.42
C LEU A 25 -2.09 -2.15 -12.31
N PHE A 26 -2.33 -1.25 -11.35
CA PHE A 26 -1.47 -0.09 -11.15
C PHE A 26 -0.06 -0.49 -10.70
N TRP A 27 0.94 0.30 -11.10
CA TRP A 27 2.29 0.23 -10.54
C TRP A 27 2.35 1.08 -9.28
N ASN A 28 2.81 0.52 -8.18
CA ASN A 28 3.15 1.27 -6.98
C ASN A 28 4.66 1.40 -6.84
N ILE A 29 5.15 2.61 -6.59
CA ILE A 29 6.56 2.88 -6.32
C ILE A 29 6.65 3.49 -4.94
N ARG A 30 7.48 2.93 -4.06
CA ARG A 30 7.61 3.39 -2.68
C ARG A 30 9.04 3.29 -2.19
N ASP A 31 9.58 4.38 -1.65
CA ASP A 31 10.80 4.32 -0.86
C ASP A 31 10.46 3.85 0.57
N LEU A 32 11.16 2.81 1.03
CA LEU A 32 10.89 2.10 2.27
C LEU A 32 12.09 2.25 3.22
N PRO A 33 11.87 2.52 4.52
CA PRO A 33 12.93 2.82 5.49
C PRO A 33 13.61 1.56 6.04
N TYR A 34 13.88 0.58 5.19
CA TYR A 34 14.68 -0.61 5.49
C TYR A 34 15.41 -1.08 4.24
N GLY A 35 16.52 -1.80 4.43
CA GLY A 35 17.39 -2.26 3.38
C GLY A 35 16.73 -3.19 2.35
N TRP A 36 17.32 -3.21 1.16
CA TRP A 36 16.90 -4.07 0.05
C TRP A 36 16.87 -5.56 0.42
N ASP A 37 17.86 -6.01 1.20
CA ASP A 37 17.98 -7.41 1.61
C ASP A 37 16.88 -7.80 2.60
N PHE A 38 16.46 -6.89 3.48
CA PHE A 38 15.30 -7.09 4.37
C PHE A 38 13.98 -7.09 3.61
N PHE A 39 13.83 -6.26 2.58
CA PHE A 39 12.67 -6.36 1.68
C PHE A 39 12.62 -7.73 1.01
N MET A 40 13.72 -8.16 0.39
CA MET A 40 13.79 -9.44 -0.33
C MET A 40 13.63 -10.65 0.59
N GLU A 41 14.16 -10.58 1.81
CA GLU A 41 13.91 -11.57 2.86
C GLU A 41 12.42 -11.68 3.17
N ASN A 42 11.75 -10.54 3.44
CA ASN A 42 10.33 -10.51 3.79
C ASN A 42 9.46 -11.11 2.69
N VAL A 43 9.68 -10.71 1.43
CA VAL A 43 8.85 -11.20 0.33
C VAL A 43 9.15 -12.66 -0.05
N ALA A 44 10.32 -13.18 0.35
CA ALA A 44 10.69 -14.59 0.23
C ALA A 44 10.06 -15.47 1.33
N ASP A 45 9.46 -14.87 2.36
CA ASP A 45 8.76 -15.57 3.44
C ASP A 45 7.23 -15.48 3.26
N PRO A 46 6.53 -16.51 2.78
CA PRO A 46 5.07 -16.45 2.72
C PRO A 46 4.40 -16.50 4.12
N ALA A 47 5.12 -16.91 5.17
CA ALA A 47 4.54 -17.16 6.49
C ALA A 47 4.20 -15.87 7.24
N HIS A 48 4.90 -14.76 6.94
CA HIS A 48 4.56 -13.46 7.51
C HIS A 48 3.18 -12.98 7.04
N VAL A 49 2.69 -13.41 5.87
CA VAL A 49 1.50 -12.82 5.24
C VAL A 49 0.26 -12.83 6.16
N PRO A 50 -0.21 -13.97 6.70
CA PRO A 50 -1.36 -13.96 7.62
C PRO A 50 -1.06 -13.26 8.95
N VAL A 51 0.22 -13.13 9.34
CA VAL A 51 0.65 -12.54 10.62
C VAL A 51 0.76 -11.02 10.54
N SER A 52 1.58 -10.49 9.63
CA SER A 52 1.77 -9.05 9.44
C SER A 52 0.51 -8.43 8.86
N HIS A 53 -0.07 -9.01 7.81
CA HIS A 53 -1.21 -8.43 7.09
C HIS A 53 -2.58 -8.89 7.62
N HIS A 54 -2.68 -9.06 8.93
CA HIS A 54 -3.90 -9.48 9.59
C HIS A 54 -5.08 -8.56 9.25
N GLY A 55 -6.24 -9.14 8.95
CA GLY A 55 -7.45 -8.41 8.58
C GLY A 55 -7.46 -7.91 7.13
N ILE A 56 -6.36 -8.10 6.37
CA ILE A 56 -6.27 -7.69 4.96
C ILE A 56 -5.98 -8.87 4.04
N MET A 57 -4.94 -9.65 4.34
CA MET A 57 -4.52 -10.79 3.51
C MET A 57 -4.67 -12.14 4.22
N GLY A 58 -5.31 -12.16 5.37
CA GLY A 58 -5.60 -13.37 6.12
C GLY A 58 -5.79 -13.11 7.61
N SER A 59 -6.03 -14.19 8.33
CA SER A 59 -6.13 -14.22 9.78
C SER A 59 -4.88 -14.86 10.40
N ARG A 60 -4.23 -14.13 11.32
CA ARG A 60 -3.11 -14.69 12.11
C ARG A 60 -3.56 -15.84 13.01
N TYR A 61 -4.87 -15.95 13.26
CA TYR A 61 -5.48 -16.95 14.12
C TYR A 61 -5.99 -18.18 13.36
N GLU A 62 -6.35 -18.03 12.08
CA GLU A 62 -7.01 -19.10 11.31
C GLU A 62 -6.17 -19.59 10.11
N ASP A 63 -5.37 -18.72 9.51
CA ASP A 63 -4.68 -18.98 8.23
C ASP A 63 -3.20 -19.33 8.39
N ALA A 64 -2.67 -19.30 9.61
CA ALA A 64 -1.32 -19.78 9.94
C ALA A 64 -1.26 -21.32 9.89
N LYS A 65 -1.29 -21.87 8.67
CA LYS A 65 -1.30 -23.31 8.40
C LYS A 65 0.07 -23.83 7.97
N TYR A 66 0.32 -25.11 8.21
CA TYR A 66 1.54 -25.78 7.77
C TYR A 66 1.61 -25.85 6.23
N TYR A 67 2.79 -25.58 5.68
CA TYR A 67 3.18 -25.91 4.31
C TYR A 67 4.69 -26.09 4.24
N ASP A 68 5.15 -26.87 3.27
CA ASP A 68 6.55 -26.95 2.89
C ASP A 68 6.85 -26.02 1.71
N MET A 69 8.13 -25.66 1.58
CA MET A 69 8.68 -24.98 0.42
C MET A 69 9.69 -25.87 -0.31
N PRO A 70 9.25 -26.77 -1.21
CA PRO A 70 10.15 -27.55 -2.04
C PRO A 70 10.84 -26.65 -3.08
N GLY A 71 12.15 -26.83 -3.26
CA GLY A 71 12.92 -26.12 -4.28
C GLY A 71 12.56 -26.58 -5.69
N LEU A 72 12.31 -25.64 -6.59
CA LEU A 72 12.01 -25.88 -8.00
C LEU A 72 13.21 -25.57 -8.92
N ARG A 73 14.04 -24.61 -8.51
CA ARG A 73 15.26 -24.24 -9.25
C ARG A 73 16.42 -24.09 -8.29
N GLU A 74 17.52 -24.75 -8.61
CA GLU A 74 18.77 -24.65 -7.84
C GLU A 74 19.31 -23.23 -7.82
N ILE A 75 20.01 -22.91 -6.74
CA ILE A 75 20.63 -21.61 -6.49
C ILE A 75 21.71 -21.29 -7.53
N SER A 76 21.54 -20.17 -8.21
CA SER A 76 22.50 -19.64 -9.19
C SER A 76 22.76 -18.15 -8.97
N THR A 77 23.97 -17.68 -9.31
CA THR A 77 24.32 -16.26 -9.18
C THR A 77 23.43 -15.39 -10.08
N GLN A 78 23.24 -15.82 -11.32
CA GLN A 78 22.60 -15.00 -12.34
C GLN A 78 21.10 -15.17 -12.38
N GLU A 79 20.59 -16.39 -12.23
CA GLU A 79 19.15 -16.70 -12.32
C GLU A 79 18.51 -16.96 -10.96
N GLY A 80 19.22 -16.80 -9.84
CA GLY A 80 18.64 -16.95 -8.50
C GLY A 80 18.14 -18.36 -8.24
N PHE A 81 16.93 -18.48 -7.67
CA PHE A 81 16.32 -19.73 -7.20
C PHE A 81 14.80 -19.59 -7.16
N SER A 82 14.09 -20.71 -7.11
CA SER A 82 12.63 -20.71 -6.98
C SER A 82 12.15 -21.85 -6.09
N PHE A 83 11.02 -21.62 -5.43
CA PHE A 83 10.37 -22.54 -4.51
C PHE A 83 8.87 -22.62 -4.81
N ALA A 84 8.28 -23.79 -4.59
CA ALA A 84 6.82 -23.95 -4.56
C ALA A 84 6.30 -23.84 -3.12
N ILE A 85 4.98 -23.72 -2.96
CA ILE A 85 4.26 -23.92 -1.69
C ILE A 85 3.45 -25.23 -1.80
N ASN A 86 3.58 -26.12 -0.82
CA ASN A 86 2.87 -27.41 -0.79
C ASN A 86 2.42 -27.78 0.64
N PRO A 87 1.14 -28.09 0.91
CA PRO A 87 0.02 -28.11 -0.03
C PRO A 87 -0.41 -26.71 -0.48
N THR A 88 -0.98 -26.63 -1.67
CA THR A 88 -1.71 -25.46 -2.13
C THR A 88 -3.12 -25.45 -1.56
N VAL A 89 -3.79 -24.28 -1.59
CA VAL A 89 -5.22 -24.19 -1.30
C VAL A 89 -6.05 -24.77 -2.45
N GLU A 90 -7.26 -25.25 -2.19
CA GLU A 90 -8.07 -26.06 -3.12
C GLU A 90 -8.20 -25.49 -4.54
N LYS A 91 -8.34 -24.17 -4.70
CA LYS A 91 -8.50 -23.50 -6.01
C LYS A 91 -7.17 -23.30 -6.78
N VAL A 92 -6.04 -23.50 -6.13
CA VAL A 92 -4.70 -23.20 -6.63
C VAL A 92 -4.01 -24.48 -7.07
N ALA A 93 -3.69 -24.55 -8.36
CA ALA A 93 -2.94 -25.65 -8.96
C ALA A 93 -1.47 -25.61 -8.52
N GLU A 94 -0.90 -24.41 -8.47
CA GLU A 94 0.51 -24.22 -8.16
C GLU A 94 0.74 -22.81 -7.60
N ALA A 95 1.59 -22.71 -6.57
CA ALA A 95 2.06 -21.45 -6.03
C ALA A 95 3.59 -21.45 -6.03
N ILE A 96 4.20 -20.52 -6.76
CA ILE A 96 5.65 -20.41 -6.96
C ILE A 96 6.15 -19.06 -6.48
N HIS A 97 7.23 -19.07 -5.70
CA HIS A 97 8.03 -17.89 -5.39
C HIS A 97 9.35 -17.99 -6.16
N ASP A 98 9.61 -17.04 -7.05
CA ASP A 98 10.74 -17.04 -7.97
C ASP A 98 11.58 -15.78 -7.79
N PHE A 99 12.78 -15.93 -7.21
CA PHE A 99 13.74 -14.84 -7.05
C PHE A 99 14.68 -14.78 -8.24
N GLN A 100 14.67 -13.63 -8.90
CA GLN A 100 15.46 -13.31 -10.08
C GLN A 100 16.37 -12.12 -9.77
N PRO A 101 17.67 -12.37 -9.52
CA PRO A 101 18.63 -11.34 -9.20
C PRO A 101 18.76 -10.27 -10.28
N PRO A 102 19.12 -9.04 -9.88
CA PRO A 102 19.37 -8.61 -8.50
C PRO A 102 18.14 -8.07 -7.78
N CYS A 103 16.99 -7.94 -8.44
CA CYS A 103 15.99 -6.98 -7.98
C CYS A 103 14.55 -7.45 -8.10
N HIS A 104 14.26 -8.69 -8.51
CA HIS A 104 12.89 -9.12 -8.81
C HIS A 104 12.54 -10.40 -8.04
N LEU A 105 11.44 -10.35 -7.30
CA LEU A 105 10.75 -11.54 -6.80
C LEU A 105 9.37 -11.61 -7.46
N ARG A 106 9.07 -12.76 -8.06
CA ARG A 106 7.75 -13.06 -8.63
C ARG A 106 7.06 -14.05 -7.71
N ILE A 107 5.86 -13.71 -7.27
CA ILE A 107 4.96 -14.64 -6.58
C ILE A 107 3.86 -14.98 -7.58
N VAL A 108 3.85 -16.23 -8.05
CA VAL A 108 2.97 -16.72 -9.11
C VAL A 108 1.99 -17.72 -8.52
N THR A 109 0.70 -17.46 -8.69
CA THR A 109 -0.39 -18.36 -8.35
C THR A 109 -1.07 -18.80 -9.63
N ASN A 110 -0.92 -20.06 -10.00
CA ASN A 110 -1.65 -20.70 -11.09
C ASN A 110 -2.92 -21.33 -10.52
N TYR A 111 -4.08 -20.99 -11.07
CA TYR A 111 -5.38 -21.51 -10.63
C TYR A 111 -5.79 -22.74 -11.46
N ASN A 112 -6.61 -23.61 -10.87
CA ASN A 112 -7.09 -24.83 -11.54
C ASN A 112 -7.89 -24.57 -12.82
N ASP A 113 -8.49 -23.38 -12.94
CA ASP A 113 -9.25 -22.97 -14.12
C ASP A 113 -8.37 -22.39 -15.25
N GLY A 114 -7.05 -22.36 -15.07
CA GLY A 114 -6.10 -21.80 -16.02
C GLY A 114 -5.87 -20.29 -15.89
N GLY A 115 -6.52 -19.62 -14.92
CA GLY A 115 -6.18 -18.26 -14.54
C GLY A 115 -4.81 -18.18 -13.86
N LYS A 116 -4.16 -17.02 -13.90
CA LYS A 116 -2.87 -16.78 -13.21
C LYS A 116 -2.84 -15.41 -12.55
N LEU A 117 -2.41 -15.37 -11.30
CA LEU A 117 -2.06 -14.15 -10.58
C LEU A 117 -0.55 -14.08 -10.42
N ILE A 118 0.04 -12.93 -10.74
CA ILE A 118 1.46 -12.65 -10.52
C ILE A 118 1.56 -11.38 -9.70
N LEU A 119 2.17 -11.48 -8.53
CA LEU A 119 2.66 -10.32 -7.80
C LEU A 119 4.13 -10.13 -8.18
N ALA A 120 4.39 -9.10 -8.97
CA ALA A 120 5.74 -8.74 -9.40
C ALA A 120 6.29 -7.67 -8.45
N LEU A 121 7.33 -8.04 -7.69
CA LEU A 121 7.92 -7.22 -6.64
C LEU A 121 9.36 -6.93 -7.01
N TYR A 122 9.65 -5.67 -7.27
CA TYR A 122 11.02 -5.20 -7.42
C TYR A 122 11.46 -4.46 -6.18
N ALA A 123 12.75 -4.55 -5.86
CA ALA A 123 13.39 -3.63 -4.93
C ALA A 123 14.78 -3.20 -5.41
N ILE A 124 15.12 -1.94 -5.14
CA ILE A 124 16.39 -1.32 -5.51
C ILE A 124 16.97 -0.62 -4.27
N PRO A 125 18.22 -0.88 -3.87
CA PRO A 125 18.84 -0.13 -2.78
C PRO A 125 18.99 1.35 -3.19
N THR A 126 18.56 2.28 -2.33
CA THR A 126 18.63 3.73 -2.61
C THR A 126 19.65 4.45 -1.74
N ARG A 127 19.78 4.02 -0.48
CA ARG A 127 20.79 4.44 0.49
C ARG A 127 20.83 3.40 1.63
N PRO A 128 21.87 3.37 2.49
CA PRO A 128 21.91 2.43 3.60
C PRO A 128 20.65 2.48 4.46
N GLY A 129 20.06 1.30 4.69
CA GLY A 129 18.82 1.15 5.44
C GLY A 129 17.57 1.59 4.71
N TRP A 130 17.62 1.76 3.39
CA TRP A 130 16.49 2.12 2.54
C TRP A 130 16.52 1.38 1.20
N CYS A 131 15.32 1.06 0.70
CA CYS A 131 15.15 0.56 -0.65
C CYS A 131 13.92 1.18 -1.32
N ARG A 132 13.93 1.20 -2.65
CA ARG A 132 12.78 1.54 -3.47
C ARG A 132 12.08 0.26 -3.88
N HIS A 133 10.86 0.07 -3.43
CA HIS A 133 9.96 -0.94 -3.93
C HIS A 133 9.25 -0.46 -5.21
N ILE A 134 9.12 -1.35 -6.18
CA ILE A 134 8.23 -1.17 -7.34
C ILE A 134 7.37 -2.44 -7.47
N GLY A 135 6.07 -2.32 -7.28
CA GLY A 135 5.13 -3.45 -7.21
C GLY A 135 4.00 -3.35 -8.21
N CYS A 136 3.57 -4.48 -8.76
CA CYS A 136 2.38 -4.58 -9.60
C CYS A 136 1.75 -5.97 -9.51
N GLN A 137 0.43 -6.02 -9.58
CA GLN A 137 -0.31 -7.25 -9.83
C GLN A 137 -0.59 -7.40 -11.32
N VAL A 138 -0.30 -8.58 -11.86
CA VAL A 138 -0.63 -8.98 -13.22
C VAL A 138 -1.59 -10.15 -13.14
N LEU A 139 -2.76 -10.01 -13.75
CA LEU A 139 -3.80 -11.02 -13.82
C LEU A 139 -3.85 -11.56 -15.25
N VAL A 140 -3.73 -12.86 -15.42
CA VAL A 140 -3.93 -13.53 -16.71
C VAL A 140 -5.28 -14.23 -16.67
N LYS A 141 -6.15 -13.86 -17.62
CA LYS A 141 -7.48 -14.46 -17.78
C LYS A 141 -7.36 -15.94 -18.15
N ASN A 142 -8.30 -16.73 -17.63
CA ASN A 142 -8.47 -18.11 -18.08
C ASN A 142 -8.95 -18.19 -19.54
N GLU A 143 -9.10 -19.41 -20.08
CA GLU A 143 -9.55 -19.62 -21.47
C GLU A 143 -10.95 -19.06 -21.75
N ALA A 144 -11.80 -18.94 -20.72
CA ALA A 144 -13.13 -18.33 -20.83
C ALA A 144 -13.10 -16.80 -20.72
N GLY A 145 -11.92 -16.16 -20.65
CA GLY A 145 -11.78 -14.71 -20.53
C GLY A 145 -12.07 -14.15 -19.14
N LYS A 146 -12.19 -14.99 -18.11
CA LYS A 146 -12.45 -14.56 -16.73
C LYS A 146 -11.13 -14.24 -16.01
N THR A 147 -11.08 -13.11 -15.31
CA THR A 147 -9.94 -12.72 -14.48
C THR A 147 -9.96 -13.46 -13.13
N PRO A 148 -8.81 -13.87 -12.59
CA PRO A 148 -8.72 -14.40 -11.22
C PRO A 148 -9.07 -13.32 -10.18
N GLU A 149 -9.39 -13.76 -8.94
CA GLU A 149 -9.88 -12.90 -7.85
C GLU A 149 -8.85 -11.83 -7.38
N GLY A 150 -7.57 -11.96 -7.73
CA GLY A 150 -6.50 -11.02 -7.38
C GLY A 150 -6.25 -10.91 -5.86
N LEU A 151 -5.41 -9.96 -5.41
CA LEU A 151 -5.10 -9.78 -3.98
C LEU A 151 -6.12 -8.88 -3.28
N GLY A 152 -7.20 -9.49 -2.79
CA GLY A 152 -8.20 -8.84 -1.96
C GLY A 152 -8.79 -7.57 -2.60
N PHE A 153 -9.01 -6.52 -1.80
CA PHE A 153 -9.60 -5.28 -2.31
C PHE A 153 -8.70 -4.51 -3.29
N PHE A 154 -7.40 -4.82 -3.34
CA PHE A 154 -6.46 -4.18 -4.27
C PHE A 154 -6.67 -4.62 -5.73
N ALA A 155 -7.42 -5.69 -5.96
CA ALA A 155 -7.81 -6.14 -7.29
C ALA A 155 -9.13 -5.53 -7.79
N LEU A 156 -9.85 -4.77 -6.94
CA LEU A 156 -11.09 -4.12 -7.33
C LEU A 156 -10.84 -3.01 -8.38
N PRO A 157 -11.81 -2.77 -9.29
CA PRO A 157 -11.71 -1.68 -10.24
C PRO A 157 -11.77 -0.34 -9.50
N MET A 158 -10.61 0.29 -9.29
CA MET A 158 -10.50 1.59 -8.62
C MET A 158 -9.58 2.55 -9.37
N PRO A 159 -9.74 3.87 -9.18
CA PRO A 159 -8.82 4.84 -9.74
C PRO A 159 -7.39 4.57 -9.29
N ILE A 160 -6.42 4.71 -10.21
CA ILE A 160 -5.00 4.46 -9.95
C ILE A 160 -4.50 5.21 -8.71
N TRP A 161 -4.87 6.48 -8.55
CA TRP A 161 -4.47 7.28 -7.38
C TRP A 161 -4.98 6.70 -6.06
N LEU A 162 -6.16 6.06 -6.06
CA LEU A 162 -6.72 5.45 -4.86
C LEU A 162 -5.94 4.18 -4.51
N GLY A 163 -5.60 3.36 -5.51
CA GLY A 163 -4.72 2.20 -5.32
C GLY A 163 -3.35 2.59 -4.76
N HIS A 164 -2.76 3.70 -5.24
CA HIS A 164 -1.49 4.20 -4.72
C HIS A 164 -1.57 4.61 -3.25
N VAL A 165 -2.60 5.34 -2.85
CA VAL A 165 -2.79 5.79 -1.46
C VAL A 165 -3.07 4.60 -0.54
N LEU A 166 -3.90 3.66 -0.98
CA LEU A 166 -4.25 2.48 -0.18
C LEU A 166 -3.12 1.46 -0.06
N ALA A 167 -2.08 1.53 -0.91
CA ALA A 167 -0.91 0.66 -0.78
C ALA A 167 -0.23 0.78 0.61
N SER A 168 -0.33 1.94 1.27
CA SER A 168 0.15 2.12 2.65
C SER A 168 -0.55 1.21 3.65
N VAL A 169 -1.82 0.87 3.44
CA VAL A 169 -2.56 -0.05 4.30
C VAL A 169 -1.90 -1.44 4.31
N PHE A 170 -1.23 -1.82 3.23
CA PHE A 170 -0.49 -3.07 3.13
C PHE A 170 0.97 -2.91 3.56
N LEU A 171 1.71 -1.99 2.91
CA LEU A 171 3.15 -1.83 3.10
C LEU A 171 3.56 -1.40 4.51
N HIS A 172 2.72 -0.63 5.21
CA HIS A 172 3.07 -0.14 6.55
C HIS A 172 2.95 -1.23 7.64
N GLN A 173 2.29 -2.36 7.35
CA GLN A 173 2.21 -3.47 8.30
C GLN A 173 3.57 -4.15 8.46
N ASP A 174 4.29 -4.40 7.38
CA ASP A 174 5.65 -4.93 7.47
C ASP A 174 6.67 -3.89 7.91
N LEU A 175 6.42 -2.62 7.57
CA LEU A 175 7.40 -1.54 7.70
C LEU A 175 7.98 -1.44 9.11
N VAL A 176 7.13 -1.52 10.13
CA VAL A 176 7.60 -1.45 11.53
C VAL A 176 8.52 -2.63 11.85
N PHE A 177 8.17 -3.86 11.48
CA PHE A 177 9.01 -5.02 11.78
C PHE A 177 10.35 -4.93 11.08
N LEU A 178 10.35 -4.69 9.77
CA LEU A 178 11.57 -4.67 8.95
C LEU A 178 12.48 -3.50 9.30
N HIS A 179 11.90 -2.33 9.59
CA HIS A 179 12.67 -1.18 10.02
C HIS A 179 13.45 -1.51 11.29
N TYR A 180 12.80 -2.00 12.35
CA TYR A 180 13.48 -2.28 13.61
C TYR A 180 14.38 -3.52 13.54
N GLN A 181 13.95 -4.58 12.84
CA GLN A 181 14.72 -5.82 12.67
C GLN A 181 16.10 -5.55 12.08
N GLU A 182 16.19 -4.77 11.00
CA GLU A 182 17.46 -4.42 10.37
C GLU A 182 18.43 -3.77 11.36
N LYS A 183 17.96 -2.77 12.11
CA LYS A 183 18.82 -2.01 13.04
C LYS A 183 19.20 -2.85 14.26
N ILE A 184 18.31 -3.72 14.74
CA ILE A 184 18.60 -4.65 15.83
C ILE A 184 19.68 -5.66 15.40
N LEU A 185 19.55 -6.26 14.22
CA LEU A 185 20.53 -7.23 13.71
C LEU A 185 21.90 -6.57 13.48
N ALA A 186 21.92 -5.37 12.90
CA ALA A 186 23.17 -4.62 12.68
C ALA A 186 23.93 -4.34 13.99
N ARG A 187 23.22 -4.07 15.09
CA ARG A 187 23.83 -3.82 16.41
C ARG A 187 24.42 -5.07 17.07
N ARG A 188 23.95 -6.27 16.72
CA ARG A 188 24.46 -7.51 17.31
C ARG A 188 25.88 -7.85 16.85
N GLN A 189 26.40 -7.19 15.81
CA GLN A 189 27.75 -7.40 15.24
C GLN A 189 28.10 -8.87 14.90
N GLN A 190 27.09 -9.75 14.85
CA GLN A 190 27.23 -11.13 14.44
C GLN A 190 27.18 -11.20 12.91
N GLN A 191 28.28 -11.60 12.30
CA GLN A 191 28.42 -11.64 10.83
C GLN A 191 27.63 -12.78 10.19
N ASP A 192 27.30 -13.82 10.97
CA ASP A 192 26.55 -14.97 10.47
C ASP A 192 25.04 -14.84 10.79
N TRP A 193 24.26 -14.49 9.77
CA TRP A 193 22.81 -14.28 9.88
C TRP A 193 22.10 -15.50 10.50
N LEU A 194 22.44 -16.71 10.05
CA LEU A 194 21.85 -17.98 10.54
C LEU A 194 22.09 -18.24 12.04
N LYS A 195 23.12 -17.63 12.64
CA LYS A 195 23.39 -17.74 14.08
C LYS A 195 22.67 -16.68 14.91
N THR A 196 22.03 -15.72 14.25
CA THR A 196 21.42 -14.54 14.88
C THR A 196 19.90 -14.62 14.93
N VAL A 197 19.31 -15.44 14.04
CA VAL A 197 17.87 -15.67 13.94
C VAL A 197 17.52 -17.13 14.21
N TYR A 198 16.24 -17.40 14.42
CA TYR A 198 15.72 -18.75 14.62
C TYR A 198 14.76 -19.11 13.48
N THR A 199 15.23 -19.95 12.57
CA THR A 199 14.50 -20.36 11.34
C THR A 199 14.46 -21.89 11.21
N PRO A 200 13.76 -22.59 12.11
CA PRO A 200 13.77 -24.05 12.16
C PRO A 200 12.77 -24.71 11.19
N ASN A 201 11.88 -23.93 10.57
CA ASN A 201 10.68 -24.46 9.93
C ASN A 201 10.88 -24.71 8.43
N PRO A 202 10.13 -25.65 7.83
CA PRO A 202 10.16 -25.85 6.38
C PRO A 202 9.80 -24.60 5.56
N GLN A 203 8.96 -23.72 6.11
CA GLN A 203 8.60 -22.42 5.53
C GLN A 203 9.78 -21.45 5.43
N ASP A 204 10.84 -21.65 6.23
CA ASP A 204 12.01 -20.77 6.23
C ASP A 204 13.01 -21.10 5.11
N LYS A 205 12.82 -22.19 4.37
CA LYS A 205 13.79 -22.70 3.37
C LYS A 205 14.17 -21.64 2.33
N MET A 206 13.21 -20.87 1.83
CA MET A 206 13.47 -19.83 0.83
C MET A 206 14.24 -18.65 1.40
N VAL A 207 13.90 -18.21 2.62
CA VAL A 207 14.60 -17.17 3.38
C VAL A 207 16.06 -17.55 3.62
N ILE A 208 16.29 -18.78 4.10
CA ILE A 208 17.63 -19.33 4.30
C ILE A 208 18.41 -19.37 2.98
N THR A 209 17.75 -19.79 1.89
CA THR A 209 18.36 -19.84 0.56
C THR A 209 18.71 -18.45 0.04
N PHE A 210 17.84 -17.45 0.25
CA PHE A 210 18.11 -16.06 -0.08
C PHE A 210 19.35 -15.54 0.65
N ARG A 211 19.44 -15.76 1.97
CA ARG A 211 20.58 -15.30 2.78
C ARG A 211 21.88 -16.00 2.41
N GLN A 212 21.83 -17.28 2.07
CA GLN A 212 22.97 -18.03 1.56
C GLN A 212 23.40 -17.51 0.18
N TRP A 213 22.45 -17.24 -0.73
CA TRP A 213 22.73 -16.62 -2.02
C TRP A 213 23.40 -15.26 -1.85
N PHE A 214 22.85 -14.41 -1.00
CA PHE A 214 23.38 -13.08 -0.76
C PHE A 214 24.83 -13.14 -0.24
N LYS A 215 25.07 -13.99 0.77
CA LYS A 215 26.41 -14.21 1.36
C LYS A 215 27.43 -14.79 0.38
N THR A 216 27.07 -15.82 -0.37
CA THR A 216 28.04 -16.63 -1.13
C THR A 216 28.12 -16.32 -2.62
N ARG A 217 27.08 -15.71 -3.20
CA ARG A 217 27.00 -15.43 -4.65
C ARG A 217 26.97 -13.93 -4.97
N ALA A 218 26.52 -13.09 -4.03
CA ALA A 218 26.40 -11.63 -4.23
C ALA A 218 27.36 -10.79 -3.36
N GLY A 219 28.31 -11.42 -2.68
CA GLY A 219 29.33 -10.73 -1.87
C GLY A 219 28.89 -10.31 -0.46
N GLY A 220 27.67 -10.67 -0.04
CA GLY A 220 27.18 -10.51 1.33
C GLY A 220 26.85 -9.09 1.78
N LYS A 221 27.03 -8.10 0.92
CA LYS A 221 26.71 -6.69 1.20
C LYS A 221 26.35 -5.95 -0.08
N ILE A 222 25.64 -4.83 0.06
CA ILE A 222 25.43 -3.91 -1.05
C ILE A 222 26.76 -3.17 -1.34
N PRO A 223 27.24 -3.18 -2.60
CA PRO A 223 28.46 -2.49 -2.97
C PRO A 223 28.19 -0.99 -3.14
N TRP A 224 28.06 -0.27 -2.03
CA TRP A 224 27.92 1.19 -2.05
C TRP A 224 29.16 1.84 -2.68
N ASP A 225 28.95 2.94 -3.40
CA ASP A 225 30.03 3.73 -3.98
C ASP A 225 30.92 4.33 -2.87
N SER A 226 32.21 4.57 -3.14
CA SER A 226 33.21 4.91 -2.12
C SER A 226 32.94 6.22 -1.36
N GLY A 227 32.07 7.09 -1.90
CA GLY A 227 31.64 8.34 -1.25
C GLY A 227 30.41 8.21 -0.36
N ILE A 228 29.76 7.04 -0.30
CA ILE A 228 28.56 6.81 0.50
C ILE A 228 28.97 6.25 1.87
N ASN A 229 28.56 6.92 2.94
CA ASN A 229 28.64 6.34 4.28
C ASN A 229 27.70 5.13 4.35
N ASP A 230 28.25 3.92 4.46
CA ASP A 230 27.51 2.65 4.49
C ASP A 230 26.88 2.32 5.86
N GLN A 231 27.06 3.19 6.85
CA GLN A 231 26.46 3.03 8.16
C GLN A 231 24.94 3.18 8.11
N LEU A 232 24.26 2.25 8.76
CA LEU A 232 22.81 2.30 8.92
C LEU A 232 22.40 3.48 9.81
N PRO A 233 21.34 4.21 9.45
CA PRO A 233 20.79 5.23 10.33
C PRO A 233 20.21 4.60 11.61
N ASN A 234 20.11 5.40 12.67
CA ASN A 234 19.39 5.01 13.87
C ASN A 234 17.92 4.67 13.55
N ALA A 235 17.32 3.83 14.39
CA ALA A 235 15.90 3.53 14.26
C ALA A 235 15.06 4.80 14.48
N GLU A 236 14.09 5.03 13.60
CA GLU A 236 13.16 6.14 13.66
C GLU A 236 12.05 5.84 14.67
N LEU A 237 11.98 6.69 15.70
CA LEU A 237 11.05 6.55 16.81
C LEU A 237 9.79 7.40 16.62
N ASP A 238 9.85 8.44 15.79
CA ASP A 238 8.70 9.25 15.42
C ASP A 238 7.84 8.52 14.37
N LYS A 239 6.65 8.08 14.80
CA LYS A 239 5.69 7.39 13.94
C LYS A 239 5.33 8.18 12.69
N LYS A 240 5.27 9.51 12.77
CA LYS A 240 4.91 10.34 11.60
C LYS A 240 6.00 10.32 10.54
N GLN A 241 7.26 10.28 10.97
CA GLN A 241 8.40 10.18 10.06
C GLN A 241 8.54 8.76 9.51
N LEU A 242 8.35 7.74 10.35
CA LEU A 242 8.42 6.34 9.95
C LEU A 242 7.33 5.97 8.92
N PHE A 243 6.12 6.50 9.10
CA PHE A 243 4.98 6.27 8.21
C PHE A 243 4.69 7.43 7.25
N ASP A 244 5.70 8.23 6.95
CA ASP A 244 5.59 9.32 5.98
C ASP A 244 5.29 8.77 4.58
N VAL A 245 4.20 9.24 3.99
CA VAL A 245 3.76 8.93 2.62
C VAL A 245 4.18 10.03 1.66
N TRP A 246 4.33 11.27 2.16
CA TRP A 246 4.67 12.39 1.31
C TRP A 246 6.05 12.23 0.70
N SER A 247 7.08 12.04 1.52
CA SER A 247 8.46 12.00 1.03
C SER A 247 8.85 10.71 0.34
N THR A 248 8.11 9.64 0.60
CA THR A 248 8.39 8.28 0.10
C THR A 248 7.59 7.92 -1.16
N HIS A 249 6.56 8.71 -1.50
CA HIS A 249 5.74 8.49 -2.69
C HIS A 249 5.13 9.78 -3.26
N THR A 250 4.27 10.47 -2.49
CA THR A 250 3.34 11.47 -3.06
C THR A 250 4.06 12.62 -3.76
N LYS A 251 5.14 13.14 -3.18
CA LYS A 251 5.86 14.29 -3.74
C LYS A 251 6.42 14.02 -5.15
N ASP A 252 6.70 12.76 -5.48
CA ASP A 252 7.30 12.36 -6.77
C ASP A 252 6.28 11.69 -7.71
N CYS A 253 5.02 11.53 -7.28
CA CYS A 253 3.98 10.86 -8.05
C CYS A 253 2.98 11.87 -8.65
N VAL A 254 3.06 12.10 -9.96
CA VAL A 254 2.15 13.01 -10.69
C VAL A 254 0.68 12.62 -10.53
N VAL A 255 0.37 11.33 -10.52
CA VAL A 255 -0.99 10.80 -10.33
C VAL A 255 -1.55 11.21 -8.97
N CYS A 256 -0.76 11.03 -7.91
CA CYS A 256 -1.17 11.37 -6.54
C CYS A 256 -1.20 12.88 -6.30
N GLN A 257 -0.24 13.65 -6.83
CA GLN A 257 -0.27 15.12 -6.74
C GLN A 257 -1.51 15.71 -7.43
N LYS A 258 -1.87 15.20 -8.61
CA LYS A 258 -3.09 15.64 -9.32
C LYS A 258 -4.35 15.29 -8.54
N ALA A 259 -4.43 14.07 -8.00
CA ALA A 259 -5.55 13.66 -7.17
C ALA A 259 -5.68 14.51 -5.90
N LEU A 260 -4.57 14.72 -5.18
CA LEU A 260 -4.52 15.57 -3.99
C LEU A 260 -4.95 17.02 -4.29
N THR A 261 -4.50 17.58 -5.42
CA THR A 261 -4.93 18.92 -5.86
C THR A 261 -6.44 18.99 -6.07
N ASN A 262 -7.02 17.98 -6.75
CA ASN A 262 -8.45 17.92 -6.99
C ASN A 262 -9.26 17.71 -5.70
N ILE A 263 -8.76 16.87 -4.79
CA ILE A 263 -9.38 16.66 -3.47
C ILE A 263 -9.37 17.96 -2.67
N ASN A 264 -8.24 18.69 -2.63
CA ASN A 264 -8.16 19.97 -1.93
C ASN A 264 -9.11 21.02 -2.53
N ARG A 265 -9.29 21.05 -3.86
CA ARG A 265 -10.32 21.87 -4.51
C ARG A 265 -11.73 21.46 -4.07
N ALA A 266 -12.02 20.16 -4.04
CA ALA A 266 -13.30 19.66 -3.58
C ALA A 266 -13.59 20.02 -2.12
N VAL A 267 -12.58 20.02 -1.24
CA VAL A 267 -12.70 20.50 0.15
C VAL A 267 -13.14 21.96 0.18
N VAL A 268 -12.45 22.84 -0.54
CA VAL A 268 -12.75 24.28 -0.58
C VAL A 268 -14.14 24.53 -1.16
N ILE A 269 -14.49 23.87 -2.27
CA ILE A 269 -15.81 24.00 -2.91
C ILE A 269 -16.91 23.51 -1.96
N SER A 270 -16.70 22.38 -1.27
CA SER A 270 -17.71 21.82 -0.36
C SER A 270 -17.97 22.75 0.82
N TYR A 271 -16.94 23.30 1.45
CA TYR A 271 -17.11 24.25 2.54
C TYR A 271 -17.68 25.60 2.09
N GLY A 272 -17.27 26.10 0.91
CA GLY A 272 -17.85 27.31 0.32
C GLY A 272 -19.33 27.15 0.02
N ALA A 273 -19.72 26.02 -0.57
CA ALA A 273 -21.12 25.68 -0.84
C ALA A 273 -21.91 25.48 0.46
N ALA A 274 -21.32 24.87 1.49
CA ALA A 274 -21.95 24.74 2.80
C ALA A 274 -22.26 26.10 3.43
N ALA A 275 -21.30 27.03 3.40
CA ALA A 275 -21.49 28.40 3.88
C ALA A 275 -22.58 29.13 3.08
N LEU A 276 -22.61 28.95 1.76
CA LEU A 276 -23.64 29.53 0.90
C LEU A 276 -25.04 28.97 1.23
N CYS A 277 -25.20 27.66 1.41
CA CYS A 277 -26.47 27.06 1.82
C CYS A 277 -26.96 27.58 3.17
N LEU A 278 -26.03 27.75 4.13
CA LEU A 278 -26.33 28.33 5.44
C LEU A 278 -26.80 29.79 5.30
N LEU A 279 -26.09 30.60 4.52
CA LEU A 279 -26.45 32.00 4.27
C LEU A 279 -27.82 32.12 3.59
N ILE A 280 -28.09 31.31 2.57
CA ILE A 280 -29.40 31.27 1.89
C ILE A 280 -30.49 30.91 2.91
N GLY A 281 -30.27 29.89 3.73
CA GLY A 281 -31.22 29.49 4.77
C GLY A 281 -31.55 30.63 5.74
N ILE A 282 -30.52 31.32 6.25
CA ILE A 282 -30.68 32.48 7.15
C ILE A 282 -31.43 33.62 6.46
N VAL A 283 -31.09 33.93 5.21
CA VAL A 283 -31.77 35.00 4.45
C VAL A 283 -33.25 34.65 4.22
N MET A 284 -33.57 33.39 3.94
CA MET A 284 -34.96 32.96 3.78
C MET A 284 -35.76 33.09 5.08
N ASP A 285 -35.16 32.73 6.22
CA ASP A 285 -35.77 32.91 7.54
C ASP A 285 -35.98 34.40 7.87
N ALA A 286 -34.95 35.22 7.71
CA ALA A 286 -35.03 36.67 7.95
C ALA A 286 -36.11 37.33 7.06
N ARG A 287 -36.22 36.93 5.79
CA ARG A 287 -37.29 37.40 4.90
C ARG A 287 -38.67 36.95 5.36
N ALA A 288 -38.82 35.71 5.84
CA ALA A 288 -40.09 35.21 6.35
C ALA A 288 -40.53 35.94 7.63
N VAL A 289 -39.60 36.21 8.55
CA VAL A 289 -39.84 37.01 9.75
C VAL A 289 -40.25 38.44 9.37
N ALA A 290 -39.48 39.11 8.51
CA ALA A 290 -39.78 40.47 8.06
C ALA A 290 -41.15 40.58 7.36
N PHE A 291 -41.47 39.63 6.49
CA PHE A 291 -42.76 39.58 5.81
C PHE A 291 -43.93 39.40 6.78
N LYS A 292 -43.82 38.49 7.76
CA LYS A 292 -44.86 38.31 8.78
C LYS A 292 -45.05 39.55 9.64
N MET A 293 -43.97 40.21 10.07
CA MET A 293 -44.05 41.44 10.86
C MET A 293 -44.72 42.58 10.09
N ALA A 294 -44.46 42.70 8.79
CA ALA A 294 -45.06 43.73 7.93
C ALA A 294 -46.57 43.51 7.67
N MET A 295 -47.05 42.26 7.73
CA MET A 295 -48.46 41.92 7.49
C MET A 295 -49.35 41.97 8.74
N THR A 296 -48.77 41.99 9.94
CA THR A 296 -49.53 42.19 11.18
C THR A 296 -49.91 43.66 11.37
N THR A 297 -51.19 43.98 11.18
CA THR A 297 -51.76 45.33 11.34
C THR A 297 -52.25 45.66 12.75
N ASP A 298 -52.35 44.68 13.65
CA ASP A 298 -52.82 44.87 15.02
C ASP A 298 -51.67 45.00 16.03
N ALA A 299 -51.90 45.80 17.07
CA ALA A 299 -50.96 46.20 18.13
C ALA A 299 -50.44 45.06 19.04
N VAL A 300 -50.44 43.81 18.57
CA VAL A 300 -49.81 42.67 19.23
C VAL A 300 -48.42 42.51 18.64
N THR A 301 -47.39 42.91 19.39
CA THR A 301 -45.99 42.69 19.07
C THR A 301 -45.73 41.18 18.95
N ILE A 302 -45.70 40.64 17.73
CA ILE A 302 -45.24 39.27 17.49
C ILE A 302 -43.74 39.24 17.78
N SER A 303 -43.34 38.46 18.79
CA SER A 303 -41.93 38.17 19.05
C SER A 303 -41.33 37.44 17.83
N PRO A 304 -40.19 37.89 17.28
CA PRO A 304 -39.51 37.22 16.16
C PRO A 304 -39.27 35.73 16.42
N PHE A 305 -39.04 35.35 17.68
CA PHE A 305 -38.80 33.99 18.11
C PHE A 305 -40.03 33.06 18.04
N LYS A 306 -41.24 33.61 17.82
CA LYS A 306 -42.47 32.82 17.63
C LYS A 306 -42.75 32.52 16.15
N VAL A 307 -41.97 33.07 15.22
CA VAL A 307 -42.08 32.77 13.80
C VAL A 307 -41.38 31.44 13.53
N ILE A 308 -42.15 30.42 13.14
CA ILE A 308 -41.59 29.14 12.69
C ILE A 308 -40.81 29.38 11.39
N PRO A 309 -39.53 28.97 11.31
CA PRO A 309 -38.73 29.13 10.10
C PRO A 309 -39.35 28.45 8.87
N PRO A 310 -39.23 29.04 7.67
CA PRO A 310 -39.77 28.45 6.46
C PRO A 310 -39.04 27.15 6.08
N THR A 311 -39.64 26.32 5.23
CA THR A 311 -39.01 25.09 4.72
C THR A 311 -37.63 25.33 4.10
N GLY A 312 -37.46 26.46 3.40
CA GLY A 312 -36.17 26.85 2.82
C GLY A 312 -35.06 27.09 3.83
N PHE A 313 -35.37 27.54 5.05
CA PHE A 313 -34.38 27.61 6.13
C PHE A 313 -33.84 26.22 6.46
N TRP A 314 -34.73 25.26 6.72
CA TRP A 314 -34.36 23.89 7.06
C TRP A 314 -33.60 23.18 5.94
N LEU A 315 -33.99 23.40 4.68
CA LEU A 315 -33.26 22.89 3.52
C LEU A 315 -31.85 23.50 3.41
N GLY A 316 -31.71 24.80 3.69
CA GLY A 316 -30.41 25.48 3.74
C GLY A 316 -29.50 24.90 4.83
N ILE A 317 -30.04 24.68 6.04
CA ILE A 317 -29.30 24.05 7.15
C ILE A 317 -28.89 22.61 6.80
N ALA A 318 -29.82 21.79 6.30
CA ALA A 318 -29.54 20.41 5.93
C ALA A 318 -28.46 20.33 4.83
N GLY A 319 -28.59 21.16 3.79
CA GLY A 319 -27.59 21.26 2.72
C GLY A 319 -26.21 21.67 3.23
N ALA A 320 -26.16 22.66 4.14
CA ALA A 320 -24.92 23.10 4.76
C ALA A 320 -24.24 21.96 5.55
N ILE A 321 -24.99 21.22 6.35
CA ILE A 321 -24.47 20.08 7.13
C ILE A 321 -23.93 18.99 6.20
N ILE A 322 -24.68 18.60 5.17
CA ILE A 322 -24.27 17.56 4.22
C ILE A 322 -22.95 17.97 3.53
N LEU A 323 -22.90 19.18 2.98
CA LEU A 323 -21.72 19.67 2.26
C LEU A 323 -20.51 19.86 3.18
N ALA A 324 -20.71 20.30 4.42
CA ALA A 324 -19.64 20.40 5.41
C ALA A 324 -19.07 19.02 5.77
N THR A 325 -19.94 18.01 5.92
CA THR A 325 -19.53 16.61 6.14
C THR A 325 -18.76 16.05 4.96
N ILE A 326 -19.20 16.32 3.72
CA ILE A 326 -18.47 15.93 2.50
C ILE A 326 -17.08 16.59 2.48
N GLY A 327 -17.00 17.89 2.76
CA GLY A 327 -15.73 18.63 2.85
C GLY A 327 -14.79 18.06 3.91
N TYR A 328 -15.34 17.68 5.08
CA TYR A 328 -14.58 17.01 6.13
C TYR A 328 -14.04 15.64 5.69
N SER A 329 -14.86 14.83 5.02
CA SER A 329 -14.45 13.53 4.48
C SER A 329 -13.33 13.66 3.46
N PHE A 330 -13.41 14.61 2.53
CA PHE A 330 -12.32 14.88 1.59
C PHE A 330 -11.04 15.37 2.29
N LYS A 331 -11.18 16.21 3.33
CA LYS A 331 -10.04 16.66 4.14
C LYS A 331 -9.39 15.52 4.91
N ARG A 332 -10.17 14.54 5.39
CA ARG A 332 -9.63 13.33 6.02
C ARG A 332 -8.92 12.45 5.00
N LEU A 333 -9.51 12.25 3.82
CA LEU A 333 -8.91 11.51 2.71
C LEU A 333 -7.58 12.14 2.26
N SER A 334 -7.49 13.48 2.20
CA SER A 334 -6.27 14.16 1.77
C SER A 334 -5.09 13.93 2.71
N ARG A 335 -5.32 13.64 4.00
CA ARG A 335 -4.25 13.32 4.96
C ARG A 335 -3.49 12.04 4.61
N LEU A 336 -4.13 11.06 3.96
CA LEU A 336 -3.51 9.80 3.57
C LEU A 336 -2.39 9.99 2.53
N PHE A 337 -2.38 11.11 1.81
CA PHE A 337 -1.29 11.46 0.89
C PHE A 337 -0.03 11.95 1.62
N TYR A 338 -0.13 12.25 2.92
CA TYR A 338 0.97 12.76 3.73
C TYR A 338 1.49 11.72 4.70
N VAL A 339 0.61 11.13 5.52
CA VAL A 339 1.01 10.17 6.56
C VAL A 339 -0.10 9.14 6.74
N TYR A 340 0.29 7.89 6.92
CA TYR A 340 -0.62 6.81 7.30
C TYR A 340 -0.03 6.01 8.47
N GLU A 341 -0.29 6.46 9.69
CA GLU A 341 0.20 5.77 10.89
C GLU A 341 -0.47 4.39 11.04
N PHE A 342 0.32 3.37 11.36
CA PHE A 342 -0.16 2.02 11.58
C PHE A 342 0.37 1.44 12.90
N GLU A 343 -0.47 0.67 13.60
CA GLU A 343 -0.14 0.00 14.85
C GLU A 343 -0.81 -1.37 14.91
N HIS A 344 -0.03 -2.44 15.03
CA HIS A 344 -0.55 -3.79 15.17
C HIS A 344 -1.41 -3.99 16.43
N SER A 345 -1.13 -3.26 17.52
CA SER A 345 -1.90 -3.37 18.78
C SER A 345 -3.32 -2.83 18.69
N LYS A 346 -3.70 -2.22 17.55
CA LYS A 346 -5.05 -1.73 17.26
C LYS A 346 -5.72 -2.52 16.14
N ASN A 347 -5.04 -3.56 15.63
CA ASN A 347 -5.48 -4.42 14.55
C ASN A 347 -5.74 -5.81 15.13
N ASP A 348 -6.84 -5.91 15.88
CA ASP A 348 -7.32 -7.14 16.52
C ASP A 348 -7.92 -8.13 15.53
#